data_AF-G2PLB6-F1
#
_entry.id   AF-G2PLB6-F1
#
_cell.length_a   1.000
_cell.length_b   1.000
_cell.length_c   1.000
_cell.angle_alpha   90.00
_cell.angle_beta   90.00
_cell.angle_gamma   90.00
#
_symmetry.space_group_name_H-M   'P 1'
#
loop_
_entity.id
_entity.type
_entity.pdbx_description
1 polymer ?
#
loop_
_entity_poly.entity_id
_entity_poly.type
_entity_poly.pdbx_seq_one_letter_code
_entity_poly.pdbx_strand_id
1 'polypeptide(L)'
;MEHITQNSIKQNQELLMRVERNQRMVQRLSEKLNSYIYEPKCPRRFEKFYELNRSIQSFTRHQKQVMSKIKSRRIDLTDAKINEIEDHLNRFKKLESEFASYIFDLNKPL
;
A
#
# COMPACT_ATOMS: atom_id res chain seq x y z
N MET A 1 -35.94 8.47 3.51
CA MET A 1 -34.65 8.97 2.99
C MET A 1 -33.44 8.61 3.87
N GLU A 2 -33.61 7.88 4.99
CA GLU A 2 -32.51 7.57 5.94
C GLU A 2 -31.61 6.39 5.50
N HIS A 3 -32.07 5.50 4.62
CA HIS A 3 -31.28 4.34 4.18
C HIS A 3 -30.10 4.68 3.25
N ILE A 4 -30.16 5.80 2.54
CA ILE A 4 -29.12 6.20 1.57
C ILE A 4 -27.87 6.73 2.31
N THR A 5 -28.07 7.49 3.38
CA THR A 5 -26.97 8.05 4.21
C THR A 5 -26.28 7.00 5.06
N GLN A 6 -27.01 5.99 5.55
CA GLN A 6 -26.43 4.93 6.37
C GLN A 6 -25.49 4.01 5.56
N ASN A 7 -25.83 3.76 4.29
CA ASN A 7 -25.04 2.89 3.42
C ASN A 7 -23.71 3.54 3.00
N SER A 8 -23.72 4.85 2.71
CA SER A 8 -22.50 5.59 2.35
C SER A 8 -21.51 5.70 3.52
N ILE A 9 -22.00 5.92 4.74
CA ILE A 9 -21.15 5.96 5.94
C ILE A 9 -20.44 4.62 6.16
N LYS A 10 -21.14 3.50 5.99
CA LYS A 10 -20.56 2.15 6.14
C LYS A 10 -19.49 1.88 5.08
N GLN A 11 -19.75 2.22 3.81
CA GLN A 11 -18.79 2.08 2.72
C GLN A 11 -17.53 2.93 2.96
N ASN A 12 -17.70 4.15 3.45
CA ASN A 12 -16.62 5.06 3.79
C ASN A 12 -15.73 4.52 4.92
N GLN A 13 -16.33 3.95 5.96
CA GLN A 13 -15.60 3.29 7.05
C GLN A 13 -14.86 2.05 6.55
N GLU A 14 -15.45 1.25 5.67
CA GLU A 14 -14.81 0.08 5.10
C GLU A 14 -13.57 0.45 4.27
N LEU A 15 -13.67 1.48 3.43
CA LEU A 15 -12.54 1.99 2.66
C LEU A 15 -11.40 2.45 3.57
N LEU A 16 -11.72 3.19 4.64
CA LEU A 16 -10.76 3.61 5.65
C LEU A 16 -10.05 2.43 6.32
N MET A 17 -10.80 1.42 6.77
CA MET A 17 -10.23 0.23 7.39
C MET A 17 -9.30 -0.53 6.42
N ARG A 18 -9.64 -0.61 5.13
CA ARG A 18 -8.77 -1.22 4.11
C ARG A 18 -7.46 -0.47 3.95
N VAL A 19 -7.52 0.86 3.88
CA VAL A 19 -6.33 1.72 3.79
C VAL A 19 -5.42 1.54 5.01
N GLU A 20 -5.98 1.52 6.22
CA GLU A 20 -5.22 1.30 7.45
C GLU A 20 -4.59 -0.10 7.52
N ARG A 21 -5.34 -1.13 7.10
CA ARG A 21 -4.84 -2.51 7.04
C ARG A 21 -3.65 -2.61 6.07
N ASN A 22 -3.77 -2.02 4.89
CA ASN A 22 -2.71 -2.03 3.89
C ASN A 22 -1.45 -1.32 4.39
N GLN A 23 -1.59 -0.24 5.18
CA GLN A 23 -0.44 0.40 5.81
C GLN A 23 0.36 -0.55 6.70
N ARG A 24 -0.34 -1.31 7.56
CA ARG A 24 0.31 -2.28 8.44
C ARG A 24 0.99 -3.39 7.64
N MET A 25 0.40 -3.80 6.52
CA MET A 25 1.01 -4.77 5.63
C MET A 25 2.28 -4.23 4.99
N VAL A 26 2.28 -3.00 4.48
CA VAL A 26 3.48 -2.38 3.88
C VAL A 26 4.59 -2.17 4.91
N GLN A 27 4.26 -1.83 6.16
CA GLN A 27 5.25 -1.79 7.25
C GLN A 27 5.93 -3.15 7.43
N ARG A 28 5.16 -4.24 7.48
CA ARG A 28 5.70 -5.60 7.56
C ARG A 28 6.52 -5.99 6.33
N LEU A 29 6.12 -5.55 5.12
CA LEU A 29 6.92 -5.78 3.91
C LEU A 29 8.27 -5.06 3.99
N SER A 30 8.28 -3.83 4.52
CA SER A 30 9.52 -3.07 4.73
C SER A 30 10.43 -3.76 5.75
N GLU A 31 9.88 -4.24 6.87
CA GLU A 31 10.64 -5.00 7.88
C GLU A 31 11.24 -6.28 7.29
N LYS A 32 10.43 -7.03 6.51
CA LYS A 32 10.91 -8.22 5.80
C LYS A 32 12.04 -7.87 4.84
N LEU A 33 11.86 -6.86 3.99
CA LEU A 33 12.86 -6.46 3.01
C LEU A 33 14.21 -6.16 3.68
N ASN A 34 14.18 -5.46 4.81
CA ASN A 34 15.38 -5.08 5.55
C ASN A 34 15.98 -6.20 6.41
N SER A 35 15.39 -7.39 6.43
CA SER A 35 15.95 -8.54 7.15
C SER A 35 16.93 -9.31 6.28
N TYR A 36 17.92 -9.94 6.92
CA TYR A 36 18.98 -10.73 6.27
C TYR A 36 18.44 -11.87 5.39
N ILE A 37 17.22 -12.35 5.65
CA ILE A 37 16.58 -13.43 4.88
C ILE A 37 16.33 -12.99 3.43
N TYR A 38 16.06 -11.69 3.21
CA TYR A 38 15.70 -11.15 1.90
C TYR A 38 16.84 -10.34 1.27
N GLU A 39 18.06 -10.51 1.77
CA GLU A 39 19.23 -9.81 1.24
C GLU A 39 19.57 -10.32 -0.18
N PRO A 40 19.76 -9.40 -1.16
CA PRO A 40 20.07 -9.77 -2.53
C PRO A 40 21.50 -10.33 -2.65
N LYS A 41 21.63 -11.47 -3.33
CA LYS A 41 22.92 -12.19 -3.50
C LYS A 41 23.63 -11.94 -4.85
N CYS A 42 23.03 -11.17 -5.74
CA CYS A 42 23.63 -10.84 -7.04
C CYS A 42 23.17 -9.46 -7.54
N PRO A 43 23.89 -8.83 -8.48
CA PRO A 43 23.61 -7.45 -8.92
C PRO A 43 22.17 -7.23 -9.37
N ARG A 44 21.60 -8.13 -10.19
CA ARG A 44 20.21 -8.03 -10.66
C ARG A 44 19.19 -8.04 -9.51
N ARG A 45 19.44 -8.81 -8.45
CA ARG A 45 18.56 -8.86 -7.28
C ARG A 45 18.74 -7.59 -6.43
N PHE A 46 19.93 -7.00 -6.41
CA PHE A 46 20.20 -5.75 -5.72
C PHE A 46 19.44 -4.58 -6.34
N GLU A 47 19.37 -4.51 -7.67
CA GLU A 47 18.54 -3.54 -8.39
C GLU A 47 17.07 -3.64 -7.98
N LYS A 48 16.49 -4.84 -8.04
CA LYS A 48 15.10 -5.09 -7.61
C LYS A 48 14.85 -4.75 -6.15
N PHE A 49 15.80 -5.07 -5.27
CA PHE A 49 15.74 -4.71 -3.85
C PHE A 49 15.64 -3.20 -3.65
N TYR A 50 16.44 -2.45 -4.41
CA TYR A 50 16.47 -1.00 -4.33
C TYR A 50 15.21 -0.35 -4.93
N GLU A 51 14.70 -0.89 -6.04
CA GLU A 51 13.41 -0.51 -6.60
C GLU A 51 12.26 -0.72 -5.59
N LEU A 52 12.22 -1.88 -4.93
CA LEU A 52 11.22 -2.16 -3.90
C LEU A 52 11.29 -1.17 -2.74
N ASN A 53 12.49 -0.86 -2.25
CA ASN A 53 12.67 0.15 -1.20
C ASN A 53 12.11 1.52 -1.63
N ARG A 54 12.38 1.95 -2.88
CA ARG A 54 11.81 3.18 -3.42
C ARG A 54 10.28 3.11 -3.54
N SER A 55 9.73 2.00 -4.00
CA SER A 55 8.28 1.79 -4.10
C SER A 55 7.60 1.85 -2.72
N ILE A 56 8.18 1.24 -1.68
CA ILE A 56 7.69 1.30 -0.29
C ILE A 56 7.69 2.74 0.24
N GLN A 57 8.76 3.49 -0.01
CA GLN A 57 8.85 4.90 0.41
C GLN A 57 7.81 5.76 -0.31
N SER A 58 7.67 5.57 -1.63
CA SER A 58 6.67 6.27 -2.44
C SER A 58 5.25 5.98 -1.97
N PHE A 59 4.93 4.70 -1.72
CA PHE A 59 3.66 4.28 -1.16
C PHE A 59 3.38 4.95 0.19
N THR A 60 4.36 4.94 1.10
CA THR A 60 4.23 5.52 2.44
C THR A 60 4.00 7.03 2.37
N ARG A 61 4.66 7.73 1.44
CA ARG A 61 4.42 9.17 1.20
C ARG A 61 3.00 9.41 0.70
N HIS A 62 2.54 8.65 -0.28
CA HIS A 62 1.17 8.75 -0.80
C HIS A 62 0.14 8.46 0.29
N GLN A 63 0.37 7.43 1.10
CA GLN A 63 -0.51 7.08 2.22
C GLN A 63 -0.67 8.24 3.21
N LYS A 64 0.43 8.91 3.58
CA LYS A 64 0.37 10.07 4.48
C LYS A 64 -0.50 11.19 3.90
N GLN A 65 -0.44 11.41 2.58
CA GLN A 65 -1.26 12.41 1.88
C GLN A 65 -2.73 12.01 1.84
N VAL A 66 -3.04 10.76 1.51
CA VAL A 66 -4.42 10.23 1.51
C VAL A 66 -5.02 10.32 2.90
N MET A 67 -4.31 9.86 3.93
CA MET A 67 -4.80 9.89 5.32
C MET A 67 -4.97 11.31 5.85
N SER A 68 -4.10 12.27 5.49
CA SER A 68 -4.28 13.67 5.93
C SER A 68 -5.51 14.30 5.29
N LYS A 69 -5.79 14.02 4.01
CA LYS A 69 -6.99 14.46 3.30
C LYS A 69 -8.27 13.85 3.86
N ILE A 70 -8.23 12.59 4.28
CA ILE A 70 -9.39 11.92 4.89
C ILE A 70 -9.66 12.46 6.30
N LYS A 71 -8.61 12.63 7.13
CA LYS A 71 -8.76 13.14 8.51
C LYS A 71 -9.15 14.62 8.59
N SER A 72 -8.71 15.44 7.63
CA SER A 72 -8.98 16.89 7.63
C SER A 72 -10.40 17.26 7.21
N ARG A 73 -11.17 16.35 6.62
CA ARG A 73 -12.54 16.60 6.17
C ARG A 73 -13.47 15.59 6.83
N ARG A 74 -14.27 16.05 7.82
CA ARG A 74 -15.37 15.27 8.40
C ARG A 74 -16.24 14.72 7.26
N ILE A 75 -16.09 13.42 6.99
CA ILE A 75 -17.01 12.52 6.27
C ILE A 75 -17.71 13.18 5.06
N ASP A 76 -16.93 13.57 4.05
CA ASP A 76 -17.50 13.77 2.72
C ASP A 76 -16.53 13.23 1.68
N LEU A 77 -16.66 11.95 1.36
CA LEU A 77 -15.88 11.27 0.33
C LEU A 77 -16.51 11.55 -1.03
N THR A 78 -16.15 12.70 -1.60
CA THR A 78 -16.49 13.02 -3.00
C THR A 78 -15.82 12.02 -3.94
N ASP A 79 -16.37 11.82 -5.14
CA ASP A 79 -15.85 10.86 -6.14
C ASP A 79 -14.34 11.00 -6.39
N ALA A 80 -13.84 12.24 -6.43
CA ALA A 80 -12.41 12.50 -6.57
C ALA A 80 -11.54 11.89 -5.45
N LYS A 81 -12.05 11.86 -4.21
CA LYS A 81 -11.34 11.22 -3.09
C LYS A 81 -11.46 9.70 -3.12
N ILE A 82 -12.60 9.18 -3.56
CA ILE A 82 -12.78 7.74 -3.76
C ILE A 82 -11.78 7.24 -4.80
N ASN A 83 -11.66 7.92 -5.94
CA ASN A 83 -10.65 7.60 -6.96
C ASN A 83 -9.22 7.65 -6.41
N GLU A 84 -8.89 8.62 -5.55
CA GLU A 84 -7.56 8.71 -4.93
C GLU A 84 -7.29 7.55 -3.96
N ILE A 85 -8.31 7.12 -3.21
CA ILE A 85 -8.24 5.93 -2.35
C ILE A 85 -8.07 4.68 -3.20
N GLU A 86 -8.83 4.54 -4.28
CA GLU A 86 -8.72 3.40 -5.20
C GLU A 86 -7.35 3.33 -5.87
N ASP A 87 -6.80 4.46 -6.34
CA ASP A 87 -5.42 4.53 -6.84
C ASP A 87 -4.43 4.07 -5.77
N HIS A 88 -4.62 4.51 -4.51
CA HIS A 88 -3.78 4.06 -3.40
C HIS A 88 -3.88 2.55 -3.16
N LEU A 89 -5.08 1.96 -3.22
CA LEU A 89 -5.29 0.52 -3.11
C LEU A 89 -4.65 -0.24 -4.27
N ASN A 90 -4.67 0.31 -5.49
CA ASN A 90 -4.00 -0.28 -6.65
C ASN A 90 -2.47 -0.23 -6.53
N ARG A 91 -1.92 0.86 -5.98
CA ARG A 91 -0.49 0.94 -5.65
C ARG A 91 -0.07 -0.12 -4.64
N PHE A 92 -0.93 -0.43 -3.66
CA PHE A 92 -0.68 -1.50 -2.71
C PHE A 92 -0.59 -2.87 -3.43
N LYS A 93 -1.58 -3.20 -4.27
CA LYS A 93 -1.58 -4.46 -5.04
C LYS A 93 -0.33 -4.61 -5.91
N LYS A 94 0.08 -3.51 -6.57
CA LYS A 94 1.30 -3.49 -7.37
C LYS A 94 2.53 -3.78 -6.51
N LEU A 95 2.67 -3.10 -5.37
CA LEU A 95 3.79 -3.30 -4.45
C LEU A 95 3.83 -4.74 -3.91
N GLU A 96 2.68 -5.31 -3.55
CA GLU A 96 2.58 -6.70 -3.10
C GLU A 96 3.03 -7.69 -4.19
N SER A 97 2.61 -7.47 -5.43
CA SER A 97 3.02 -8.27 -6.58
C SER A 97 4.52 -8.17 -6.88
N GLU A 98 5.08 -6.95 -6.85
CA GLU A 98 6.52 -6.72 -7.01
C GLU A 98 7.32 -7.43 -5.91
N PHE A 99 6.85 -7.37 -4.67
CA PHE A 99 7.48 -8.05 -3.54
C PHE A 99 7.45 -9.57 -3.71
N ALA A 100 6.31 -10.14 -4.10
CA ALA A 100 6.18 -11.56 -4.36
C ALA A 100 7.12 -12.03 -5.48
N SER A 101 7.24 -11.24 -6.56
CA SER A 101 8.19 -11.50 -7.64
C SER A 101 9.65 -11.52 -7.16
N TYR A 102 10.01 -10.59 -6.26
CA TYR A 102 11.34 -10.55 -5.66
C TYR A 102 11.63 -11.77 -4.79
N ILE A 103 10.69 -12.19 -3.94
CA ILE A 103 10.84 -13.43 -3.14
C ILE A 103 11.03 -14.63 -4.07
N PHE A 104 10.21 -14.72 -5.11
CA PHE A 104 10.30 -15.82 -6.06
C PHE A 104 11.67 -15.87 -6.74
N ASP A 105 12.22 -14.72 -7.13
CA ASP A 105 13.55 -14.62 -7.71
C ASP A 105 14.67 -14.90 -6.71
N LEU A 106 14.52 -14.53 -5.43
CA LEU A 106 15.48 -14.83 -4.38
C LEU A 106 15.66 -16.33 -4.15
N ASN A 107 14.57 -17.09 -4.27
CA ASN A 107 14.56 -18.54 -4.07
C ASN A 107 15.12 -19.33 -5.26
N LYS A 108 15.39 -18.69 -6.39
CA LYS A 108 16.02 -19.35 -7.53
C LYS A 108 17.51 -19.59 -7.26
N PRO A 109 18.09 -20.72 -7.73
CA PRO A 109 19.53 -20.89 -7.76
C PRO A 109 20.19 -19.73 -8.51
N LEU A 110 21.43 -19.40 -8.12
CA LEU A 110 22.22 -18.33 -8.73
C LEU A 110 22.75 -18.76 -10.09
#